data_AF-A0A706QN52-F1
#
_entry.id   AF-A0A706QN52-F1
#
_cell.length_a   1.000
_cell.length_b   1.000
_cell.length_c   1.000
_cell.angle_alpha   90.00
_cell.angle_beta   90.00
_cell.angle_gamma   90.00
#
_symmetry.space_group_name_H-M   'P 1'
#
loop_
_entity.id
_entity.type
_entity.pdbx_description
1 polymer ?
#
loop_
_entity_poly.entity_id
_entity_poly.type
_entity_poly.pdbx_seq_one_letter_code
_entity_poly.pdbx_strand_id
1 'polypeptide(L)'
;QRHSLLPQRLFDVMGSPTERIDIISAYFVPTRAGVAQLLNLVRKGVKIAILTNSLAANDVAVVHAGYARWRKKLLRYGVELYELKPTREHETAVHDRGLTGNSGSSLHAKTFSIDGSKVFIGSLNFDPRSTLLNTEMGFVIESETLATLIHKRFTQSQRDAAWQLRLDRWGRINWIDRQQEEEKVLKKEPATRFWQRVLVRLAAILPVEWLL
;
A
#
# COMPACT_ATOMS: atom_id res chain seq x y z
N GLN A 1 -0.88 28.99 18.35
CA GLN A 1 -1.18 27.55 18.16
C GLN A 1 -0.36 27.07 16.98
N ARG A 2 0.47 26.02 17.11
CA ARG A 2 1.16 25.45 15.94
C ARG A 2 0.13 24.64 15.15
N HIS A 3 -0.22 25.12 13.96
CA HIS A 3 -1.02 24.36 13.00
C HIS A 3 -0.16 23.20 12.47
N SER A 4 0.00 22.14 13.26
CA SER A 4 0.62 20.90 12.79
C SER A 4 -0.37 20.18 11.87
N LEU A 5 0.13 19.74 10.71
CA LEU A 5 -0.65 18.93 9.78
C LEU A 5 -1.03 17.60 10.45
N LEU A 6 -2.17 17.03 10.07
CA LEU A 6 -2.69 15.78 10.63
C LEU A 6 -1.65 14.64 10.70
N PRO A 7 -0.76 14.43 9.71
CA PRO A 7 0.27 13.40 9.81
C PRO A 7 1.22 13.57 11.01
N GLN A 8 1.61 14.80 11.33
CA GLN A 8 2.50 15.07 12.48
C GLN A 8 1.81 14.70 13.79
N ARG A 9 0.55 15.14 13.97
CA ARG A 9 -0.24 14.78 15.16
C ARG A 9 -0.48 13.29 15.24
N LEU A 10 -0.69 12.65 14.10
CA LEU A 10 -0.90 11.22 14.04
C LEU A 10 0.34 10.45 14.48
N PHE A 11 1.54 10.87 14.08
CA PHE A 11 2.79 10.33 14.62
C PHE A 11 2.92 10.54 16.12
N ASP A 12 2.55 11.72 16.63
CA ASP A 12 2.62 12.02 18.06
C ASP A 12 1.68 11.14 18.90
N VAL A 13 0.44 10.92 18.42
CA VAL A 13 -0.59 10.14 19.13
C VAL A 13 -0.33 8.63 19.02
N MET A 14 0.07 8.17 17.83
CA MET A 14 0.41 6.76 17.62
C MET A 14 1.70 6.42 18.38
N GLY A 15 2.65 7.34 18.46
CA GLY A 15 3.96 7.09 19.07
C GLY A 15 4.92 6.40 18.10
N SER A 16 6.10 6.03 18.60
CA SER A 16 7.12 5.35 17.80
C SER A 16 6.94 3.83 17.89
N PRO A 17 6.69 3.13 16.76
CA PRO A 17 6.57 1.69 16.76
C PRO A 17 7.91 1.02 17.06
N THR A 18 7.87 -0.06 17.83
CA THR A 18 9.04 -0.79 18.34
C THR A 18 9.11 -2.23 17.84
N GLU A 19 7.98 -2.82 17.46
CA GLU A 19 7.89 -4.23 17.06
C GLU A 19 7.34 -4.40 15.65
N ARG A 20 6.19 -3.76 15.34
CA ARG A 20 5.47 -4.00 14.08
C ARG A 20 4.66 -2.80 13.62
N ILE A 21 4.55 -2.65 12.30
CA ILE A 21 3.58 -1.79 11.62
C ILE A 21 2.89 -2.59 10.53
N ASP A 22 1.55 -2.62 10.56
CA ASP A 22 0.75 -3.10 9.43
C ASP A 22 0.05 -1.89 8.78
N ILE A 23 0.23 -1.69 7.48
CA ILE A 23 -0.38 -0.58 6.71
C ILE A 23 -1.32 -1.17 5.67
N ILE A 24 -2.58 -0.71 5.69
CA ILE A 24 -3.61 -1.06 4.73
C ILE A 24 -4.12 0.24 4.11
N SER A 25 -3.80 0.47 2.84
CA SER A 25 -4.21 1.69 2.15
C SER A 25 -4.45 1.44 0.67
N ALA A 26 -5.57 1.96 0.16
CA ALA A 26 -5.92 1.99 -1.27
C ALA A 26 -4.75 2.51 -2.12
N TYR A 27 -4.15 3.60 -1.64
CA TYR A 27 -3.09 4.33 -2.31
C TYR A 27 -1.90 4.49 -1.37
N PHE A 28 -0.84 3.74 -1.67
CA PHE A 28 0.43 3.85 -0.98
C PHE A 28 1.46 4.52 -1.87
N VAL A 29 1.48 5.85 -1.88
CA VAL A 29 2.40 6.68 -2.68
C VAL A 29 3.36 7.42 -1.73
N PRO A 30 4.33 6.73 -1.11
CA PRO A 30 5.17 7.36 -0.12
C PRO A 30 6.10 8.40 -0.75
N THR A 31 6.28 9.52 -0.05
CA THR A 31 7.34 10.48 -0.39
C THR A 31 8.72 9.90 -0.08
N ARG A 32 9.78 10.55 -0.59
CA ARG A 32 11.17 10.18 -0.25
C ARG A 32 11.40 10.17 1.27
N ALA A 33 10.85 11.15 1.98
CA ALA A 33 10.92 11.26 3.43
C ALA A 33 10.15 10.12 4.12
N GLY A 34 8.93 9.83 3.66
CA GLY A 34 8.13 8.71 4.17
C GLY A 34 8.84 7.37 4.01
N VAL A 35 9.42 7.09 2.84
CA VAL A 35 10.25 5.89 2.63
C VAL A 35 11.44 5.88 3.57
N ALA A 36 12.16 6.99 3.73
CA ALA A 36 13.30 7.05 4.64
C ALA A 36 12.93 6.73 6.09
N GLN A 37 11.77 7.19 6.56
CA GLN A 37 11.24 6.88 7.88
C GLN A 37 10.92 5.39 8.05
N LEU A 38 10.20 4.79 7.08
CA LEU A 38 9.92 3.35 7.09
C LEU A 38 11.21 2.54 7.15
N LEU A 39 12.20 2.87 6.32
CA LEU A 39 13.49 2.18 6.31
C LEU A 39 14.26 2.36 7.63
N ASN A 40 14.14 3.51 8.29
CA ASN A 40 14.75 3.73 9.60
C ASN A 40 14.13 2.82 10.66
N LEU A 41 12.81 2.62 10.62
CA LEU A 41 12.10 1.73 11.55
C LEU A 41 12.50 0.28 11.31
N VAL A 42 12.60 -0.16 10.04
CA VAL A 42 13.08 -1.52 9.75
C VAL A 42 14.51 -1.74 10.26
N ARG A 43 15.41 -0.75 10.14
CA ARG A 43 16.76 -0.84 10.72
C ARG A 43 16.77 -0.97 12.24
N LYS A 44 15.74 -0.47 12.92
CA LYS A 44 15.55 -0.62 14.37
C LYS A 44 14.92 -1.97 14.76
N GLY A 45 14.65 -2.86 13.80
CA GLY A 45 14.06 -4.17 14.03
C GLY A 45 12.53 -4.22 13.89
N VAL A 46 11.89 -3.09 13.56
CA VAL A 46 10.43 -3.03 13.37
C VAL A 46 10.03 -3.78 12.11
N LYS A 47 9.12 -4.75 12.24
CA LYS A 47 8.56 -5.49 11.11
C LYS A 47 7.49 -4.63 10.42
N ILE A 48 7.64 -4.36 9.13
CA ILE A 48 6.67 -3.55 8.39
C ILE A 48 6.03 -4.39 7.30
N ALA A 49 4.70 -4.42 7.28
CA ALA A 49 3.94 -5.06 6.23
C ALA A 49 2.92 -4.07 5.63
N ILE A 50 2.81 -4.07 4.30
CA ILE A 50 1.99 -3.11 3.55
C ILE A 50 1.10 -3.86 2.57
N LEU A 51 -0.21 -3.61 2.63
CA LEU A 51 -1.20 -4.07 1.66
C LEU A 51 -1.78 -2.88 0.91
N THR A 52 -1.68 -2.92 -0.41
CA THR A 52 -2.20 -1.89 -1.30
C THR A 52 -2.79 -2.50 -2.58
N ASN A 53 -3.40 -1.69 -3.44
CA ASN A 53 -3.98 -2.18 -4.70
C ASN A 53 -2.88 -2.55 -5.71
N SER A 54 -3.03 -3.70 -6.36
CA SER A 54 -2.26 -4.03 -7.56
C SER A 54 -2.61 -3.09 -8.71
N LEU A 55 -1.79 -3.03 -9.77
CA LEU A 55 -2.14 -2.25 -10.97
C LEU A 55 -3.48 -2.69 -11.58
N ALA A 56 -3.81 -3.98 -11.48
CA ALA A 56 -5.06 -4.52 -12.01
C ALA A 56 -6.28 -4.22 -11.13
N ALA A 57 -6.07 -3.94 -9.85
CA ALA A 57 -7.11 -3.56 -8.88
C ALA A 57 -7.13 -2.04 -8.61
N ASN A 58 -6.27 -1.27 -9.28
CA ASN A 58 -6.19 0.17 -9.15
C ASN A 58 -6.86 0.83 -10.36
N ASP A 59 -7.60 1.88 -10.09
CA ASP A 59 -8.35 2.68 -11.04
C ASP A 59 -7.51 3.80 -11.66
N VAL A 60 -6.39 4.17 -11.02
CA VAL A 60 -5.50 5.23 -11.48
C VAL A 60 -4.06 4.73 -11.65
N ALA A 61 -3.66 4.52 -12.91
CA ALA A 61 -2.33 4.02 -13.27
C ALA A 61 -1.17 4.91 -12.77
N VAL A 62 -1.40 6.22 -12.64
CA VAL A 62 -0.38 7.18 -12.18
C VAL A 62 -0.10 7.01 -10.69
N VAL A 63 -1.14 6.82 -9.87
CA VAL A 63 -1.00 6.52 -8.43
C VAL A 63 -0.19 5.24 -8.25
N HIS A 64 -0.50 4.21 -9.05
CA HIS A 64 0.27 2.98 -9.05
C HIS A 64 1.74 3.19 -9.42
N ALA A 65 2.06 4.09 -10.37
CA ALA A 65 3.44 4.41 -10.73
C ALA A 65 4.22 5.11 -9.60
N GLY A 66 3.54 5.95 -8.82
CA GLY A 66 4.09 6.59 -7.62
C GLY A 66 4.53 5.58 -6.55
N TYR A 67 3.76 4.51 -6.38
CA TYR A 67 4.12 3.36 -5.55
C TYR A 67 5.21 2.47 -6.18
N ALA A 68 5.02 2.08 -7.45
CA ALA A 68 5.78 1.01 -8.10
C ALA A 68 7.30 1.24 -8.11
N ARG A 69 7.73 2.51 -8.21
CA ARG A 69 9.14 2.92 -8.13
C ARG A 69 9.83 2.54 -6.81
N TRP A 70 9.08 2.42 -5.72
CA TRP A 70 9.61 2.17 -4.38
C TRP A 70 9.66 0.69 -4.02
N ARG A 71 8.89 -0.17 -4.70
CA ARG A 71 8.80 -1.63 -4.44
C ARG A 71 10.15 -2.28 -4.19
N LYS A 72 11.08 -2.14 -5.14
CA LYS A 72 12.40 -2.78 -5.07
C LYS A 72 13.21 -2.31 -3.87
N LYS A 73 13.12 -1.02 -3.52
CA LYS A 73 13.84 -0.45 -2.37
C LYS A 73 13.24 -0.95 -1.06
N LEU A 74 11.92 -0.92 -0.93
CA LEU A 74 11.20 -1.40 0.25
C LEU A 74 11.48 -2.89 0.52
N LEU A 75 11.32 -3.75 -0.50
CA LEU A 75 11.58 -5.18 -0.39
C LEU A 75 13.03 -5.49 0.00
N ARG A 76 14.00 -4.78 -0.58
CA ARG A 76 15.43 -4.99 -0.29
C ARG A 76 15.76 -4.75 1.18
N TYR A 77 15.04 -3.82 1.82
CA TYR A 77 15.25 -3.49 3.22
C TYR A 77 14.42 -4.36 4.18
N GLY A 78 13.61 -5.30 3.67
CA GLY A 78 12.83 -6.23 4.50
C GLY A 78 11.39 -5.80 4.77
N VAL A 79 10.88 -4.77 4.07
CA VAL A 79 9.44 -4.45 4.11
C VAL A 79 8.67 -5.52 3.35
N GLU A 80 7.64 -6.10 3.97
CA GLU A 80 6.73 -7.02 3.30
C GLU A 80 5.69 -6.25 2.50
N LEU A 81 5.56 -6.56 1.21
CA LEU A 81 4.62 -5.91 0.31
C LEU A 81 3.60 -6.92 -0.23
N TYR A 82 2.34 -6.52 -0.18
CA TYR A 82 1.20 -7.29 -0.67
C TYR A 82 0.36 -6.41 -1.58
N GLU A 83 -0.05 -6.98 -2.72
CA GLU A 83 -0.86 -6.28 -3.71
C GLU A 83 -2.17 -7.02 -3.93
N LEU A 84 -3.29 -6.34 -3.67
CA LEU A 84 -4.62 -6.93 -3.77
C LEU A 84 -4.92 -7.34 -5.22
N LYS A 85 -5.42 -8.57 -5.39
CA LYS A 85 -5.89 -9.11 -6.67
C LYS A 85 -7.18 -8.40 -7.09
N PRO A 86 -7.44 -8.22 -8.39
CA PRO A 86 -8.75 -7.74 -8.84
C PRO A 86 -9.83 -8.77 -8.49
N THR A 87 -10.98 -8.31 -8.00
CA THR A 87 -12.13 -9.19 -7.70
C THR A 87 -12.82 -9.59 -9.00
N ARG A 88 -13.13 -10.89 -9.16
CA ARG A 88 -13.65 -11.50 -10.39
C ARG A 88 -15.07 -11.07 -10.81
N GLU A 89 -15.77 -10.25 -10.04
CA GLU A 89 -17.18 -9.96 -10.29
C GLU A 89 -17.45 -9.04 -11.49
N HIS A 90 -16.46 -8.33 -12.05
CA HIS A 90 -16.74 -7.37 -13.12
C HIS A 90 -15.68 -7.33 -14.23
N GLU A 91 -15.65 -8.37 -15.07
CA GLU A 91 -15.08 -8.28 -16.42
C GLU A 91 -15.94 -7.40 -17.37
N THR A 92 -17.07 -6.84 -16.91
CA THR A 92 -18.09 -6.19 -17.75
C THR A 92 -18.39 -4.72 -17.42
N ALA A 93 -17.69 -4.07 -16.50
CA ALA A 93 -17.88 -2.63 -16.29
C ALA A 93 -17.25 -1.85 -17.47
N VAL A 94 -18.11 -1.18 -18.23
CA VAL A 94 -17.81 -0.39 -19.43
C VAL A 94 -16.53 0.44 -19.25
N HIS A 95 -15.59 0.23 -20.18
CA HIS A 95 -14.35 0.97 -20.29
C HIS A 95 -14.64 2.45 -20.58
N ASP A 96 -14.73 3.28 -19.56
CA ASP A 96 -14.71 4.73 -19.75
C ASP A 96 -13.26 5.25 -19.70
N ARG A 97 -12.82 5.83 -20.83
CA ARG A 97 -11.46 6.31 -21.08
C ARG A 97 -11.26 7.72 -20.52
N GLY A 98 -11.53 7.93 -19.23
CA GLY A 98 -11.50 9.25 -18.59
C GLY A 98 -10.42 9.42 -17.52
N LEU A 99 -9.87 10.64 -17.39
CA LEU A 99 -8.91 11.10 -16.38
C LEU A 99 -9.46 11.15 -14.93
N THR A 100 -10.49 10.37 -14.62
CA THR A 100 -11.18 10.36 -13.32
C THR A 100 -11.43 8.90 -12.93
N GLY A 101 -10.79 8.47 -11.84
CA GLY A 101 -10.71 7.07 -11.40
C GLY A 101 -12.07 6.37 -11.24
N ASN A 102 -12.15 5.15 -11.76
CA ASN A 102 -13.32 4.27 -11.66
C ASN A 102 -13.24 3.38 -10.41
N SER A 103 -14.23 3.48 -9.52
CA SER A 103 -14.43 2.64 -8.33
C SER A 103 -14.65 1.15 -8.63
N GLY A 104 -13.62 0.44 -9.10
CA GLY A 104 -13.66 -0.99 -9.39
C GLY A 104 -12.79 -1.77 -8.42
N SER A 105 -13.39 -2.42 -7.42
CA SER A 105 -12.72 -3.43 -6.57
C SER A 105 -11.47 -2.92 -5.82
N SER A 106 -11.47 -1.66 -5.37
CA SER A 106 -10.32 -1.09 -4.68
C SER A 106 -10.37 -1.45 -3.17
N LEU A 107 -9.21 -1.78 -2.58
CA LEU A 107 -9.01 -1.79 -1.14
C LEU A 107 -9.38 -0.40 -0.57
N HIS A 108 -10.60 -0.19 -0.06
CA HIS A 108 -11.00 1.12 0.47
C HIS A 108 -10.60 1.35 1.94
N ALA A 109 -9.95 0.38 2.58
CA ALA A 109 -9.44 0.50 3.93
C ALA A 109 -8.25 1.47 3.99
N LYS A 110 -8.21 2.26 5.07
CA LYS A 110 -7.24 3.33 5.34
C LYS A 110 -6.90 3.26 6.81
N THR A 111 -6.16 2.21 7.09
CA THR A 111 -5.99 1.70 8.43
C THR A 111 -4.55 1.31 8.59
N PHE A 112 -3.97 1.66 9.72
CA PHE A 112 -2.68 1.12 10.10
C PHE A 112 -2.68 0.82 11.59
N SER A 113 -1.96 -0.22 11.97
CA SER A 113 -1.77 -0.63 13.35
C SER A 113 -0.29 -0.61 13.70
N ILE A 114 0.00 -0.35 14.97
CA ILE A 114 1.36 -0.42 15.50
C ILE A 114 1.39 -1.34 16.72
N ASP A 115 2.47 -2.10 16.84
CA ASP A 115 2.84 -2.92 18.01
C ASP A 115 1.69 -3.75 18.59
N GLY A 116 0.74 -4.18 17.74
CA GLY A 116 -0.43 -4.95 18.16
C GLY A 116 -1.35 -4.27 19.18
N SER A 117 -1.26 -2.95 19.40
CA SER A 117 -1.96 -2.27 20.50
C SER A 117 -2.71 -1.00 20.09
N LYS A 118 -2.23 -0.25 19.09
CA LYS A 118 -2.91 0.95 18.59
C LYS A 118 -3.30 0.81 17.13
N VAL A 119 -4.43 1.40 16.79
CA VAL A 119 -5.02 1.36 15.45
C VAL A 119 -5.46 2.76 15.06
N PHE A 120 -5.12 3.16 13.84
CA PHE A 120 -5.76 4.28 13.18
C PHE A 120 -6.78 3.79 12.15
N ILE A 121 -7.98 4.38 12.12
CA ILE A 121 -8.99 4.18 11.08
C ILE A 121 -9.46 5.57 10.62
N GLY A 122 -9.36 5.87 9.32
CA GLY A 122 -9.79 7.17 8.84
C GLY A 122 -9.90 7.28 7.33
N SER A 123 -9.83 8.51 6.82
CA SER A 123 -9.83 8.84 5.40
C SER A 123 -8.42 9.07 4.83
N LEU A 124 -7.40 9.16 5.70
CA LEU A 124 -6.01 9.42 5.33
C LEU A 124 -5.39 8.23 4.58
N ASN A 125 -5.08 8.43 3.29
CA ASN A 125 -4.20 7.53 2.55
C ASN A 125 -2.72 7.88 2.78
N PHE A 126 -1.83 6.97 2.40
CA PHE A 126 -0.38 7.20 2.48
C PHE A 126 0.14 7.83 1.17
N ASP A 127 -0.37 9.01 0.82
CA ASP A 127 0.01 9.77 -0.37
C ASP A 127 0.16 11.28 -0.09
N PRO A 128 0.90 12.03 -0.93
CA PRO A 128 1.16 13.45 -0.70
C PRO A 128 -0.11 14.29 -0.73
N ARG A 129 -1.05 14.00 -1.62
CA ARG A 129 -2.31 14.74 -1.73
C ARG A 129 -3.14 14.66 -0.46
N SER A 130 -3.31 13.47 0.13
CA SER A 130 -3.99 13.27 1.42
C SER A 130 -3.33 14.06 2.55
N THR A 131 -2.00 14.20 2.52
CA THR A 131 -1.28 14.95 3.57
C THR A 131 -1.27 16.46 3.40
N LEU A 132 -1.43 16.98 2.18
CA LEU A 132 -1.19 18.40 1.85
C LEU A 132 -2.43 19.14 1.35
N LEU A 133 -3.38 18.44 0.72
CA LEU A 133 -4.47 19.04 -0.05
C LEU A 133 -5.85 18.62 0.46
N ASN A 134 -6.01 17.40 0.96
CA ASN A 134 -7.30 16.90 1.42
C ASN A 134 -7.55 17.26 2.90
N THR A 135 -8.84 17.43 3.24
CA THR A 135 -9.29 17.44 4.63
C THR A 135 -9.52 16.00 5.08
N GLU A 136 -8.63 15.51 5.94
CA GLU A 136 -8.67 14.13 6.43
C GLU A 136 -9.19 14.06 7.86
N MET A 137 -9.88 12.97 8.20
CA MET A 137 -10.31 12.66 9.57
C MET A 137 -10.05 11.19 9.89
N GLY A 138 -9.94 10.89 11.18
CA GLY A 138 -9.80 9.52 11.63
C GLY A 138 -9.79 9.39 13.13
N PHE A 139 -9.92 8.15 13.59
CA PHE A 139 -9.87 7.77 14.99
C PHE A 139 -8.56 7.04 15.26
N VAL A 140 -7.91 7.40 16.36
CA VAL A 140 -6.88 6.56 16.98
C VAL A 140 -7.54 5.80 18.12
N ILE A 141 -7.42 4.49 18.08
CA ILE A 141 -8.04 3.57 19.03
C ILE A 141 -6.93 2.73 19.65
N GLU A 142 -6.78 2.83 20.97
CA GLU A 142 -5.90 1.96 21.74
C GLU A 142 -6.70 0.70 22.14
N SER A 143 -6.44 -0.40 21.43
CA SER A 143 -7.11 -1.67 21.64
C SER A 143 -6.32 -2.82 21.02
N GLU A 144 -5.75 -3.68 21.87
CA GLU A 144 -5.06 -4.90 21.45
C GLU A 144 -5.97 -5.84 20.68
N THR A 145 -7.23 -5.95 21.10
CA THR A 145 -8.25 -6.78 20.43
C THR A 145 -8.47 -6.32 19.00
N LEU A 146 -8.63 -5.01 18.78
CA LEU A 146 -8.84 -4.45 17.44
C LEU A 146 -7.58 -4.57 16.58
N ALA A 147 -6.42 -4.27 17.14
CA ALA A 147 -5.15 -4.39 16.44
C ALA A 147 -4.88 -5.84 16.02
N THR A 148 -5.14 -6.80 16.89
CA THR A 148 -5.04 -8.24 16.58
C THR A 148 -6.04 -8.65 15.51
N LEU A 149 -7.28 -8.14 15.55
CA LEU A 149 -8.29 -8.43 14.54
C LEU A 149 -7.86 -7.91 13.16
N ILE A 150 -7.34 -6.68 13.10
CA ILE A 150 -6.82 -6.08 11.86
C ILE A 150 -5.63 -6.89 11.35
N HIS A 151 -4.69 -7.25 12.22
CA HIS A 151 -3.54 -8.06 11.87
C HIS A 151 -3.94 -9.44 11.32
N LYS A 152 -4.95 -10.09 11.93
CA LYS A 152 -5.50 -11.35 11.43
C LYS A 152 -6.16 -11.18 10.07
N ARG A 153 -6.99 -10.14 9.90
CA ARG A 153 -7.62 -9.82 8.61
C ARG A 153 -6.59 -9.55 7.52
N PHE A 154 -5.53 -8.83 7.85
CA PHE A 154 -4.39 -8.61 6.98
C PHE A 154 -3.73 -9.93 6.59
N THR A 155 -3.36 -10.78 7.56
CA THR A 155 -2.70 -12.07 7.29
C THR A 155 -3.59 -13.04 6.49
N GLN A 156 -4.90 -13.00 6.71
CA GLN A 156 -5.87 -13.79 5.95
C GLN A 156 -6.00 -13.26 4.51
N SER A 157 -6.14 -11.95 4.32
CA SER A 157 -6.24 -11.35 2.99
C SER A 157 -4.97 -11.55 2.16
N GLN A 158 -3.79 -11.62 2.80
CA GLN A 158 -2.53 -11.95 2.14
C GLN A 158 -2.55 -13.30 1.43
N ARG A 159 -3.20 -14.32 2.01
CA ARG A 159 -3.13 -15.69 1.48
C ARG A 159 -3.96 -15.83 0.21
N ASP A 160 -5.22 -15.40 0.27
CA ASP A 160 -6.16 -15.73 -0.81
C ASP A 160 -6.35 -14.55 -1.79
N ALA A 161 -6.34 -13.33 -1.28
CA ALA A 161 -6.78 -12.14 -2.00
C ALA A 161 -5.65 -11.22 -2.48
N ALA A 162 -4.39 -11.48 -2.13
CA ALA A 162 -3.26 -10.65 -2.52
C ALA A 162 -2.10 -11.46 -3.13
N TRP A 163 -1.32 -10.81 -3.97
CA TRP A 163 0.00 -11.30 -4.36
C TRP A 163 1.05 -10.77 -3.40
N GLN A 164 1.88 -11.65 -2.85
CA GLN A 164 3.06 -11.22 -2.09
C GLN A 164 4.19 -10.88 -3.07
N LEU A 165 4.84 -9.74 -2.87
CA LEU A 165 6.01 -9.39 -3.68
C LEU A 165 7.28 -9.92 -3.00
N ARG A 166 8.17 -10.53 -3.77
CA ARG A 166 9.52 -10.91 -3.33
C ARG A 166 10.57 -10.54 -4.37
N LEU A 167 11.79 -10.34 -3.90
CA LEU A 167 12.96 -10.23 -4.79
C LEU A 167 13.54 -11.62 -5.03
N ASP A 168 13.92 -11.91 -6.28
CA ASP A 168 14.79 -13.06 -6.56
C ASP A 168 16.27 -12.77 -6.22
N ARG A 169 17.12 -13.79 -6.39
CA ARG A 169 18.58 -13.70 -6.22
C ARG A 169 19.27 -12.61 -7.05
N TRP A 170 18.63 -12.11 -8.12
CA TRP A 170 19.13 -11.04 -8.98
C TRP A 170 18.50 -9.68 -8.66
N GLY A 171 17.65 -9.61 -7.63
CA GLY A 171 16.92 -8.41 -7.23
C GLY A 171 15.83 -7.99 -8.22
N ARG A 172 15.24 -8.93 -8.96
CA ARG A 172 14.03 -8.70 -9.77
C ARG A 172 12.80 -8.99 -8.93
N ILE A 173 11.75 -8.20 -9.11
CA ILE A 173 10.48 -8.37 -8.39
C ILE A 173 9.71 -9.52 -9.02
N ASN A 174 9.21 -10.41 -8.18
CA ASN A 174 8.27 -11.47 -8.53
C ASN A 174 7.04 -11.35 -7.64
N TRP A 175 5.87 -11.67 -8.21
CA TRP A 175 4.60 -11.75 -7.52
C TRP A 175 4.31 -13.21 -7.21
N ILE A 176 3.95 -13.47 -5.97
CA ILE A 176 3.76 -14.81 -5.45
C ILE A 176 2.29 -14.98 -5.18
N ASP A 177 1.69 -15.90 -5.92
CA ASP A 177 0.30 -16.30 -5.75
C ASP A 177 0.28 -17.61 -4.96
N ARG A 178 -0.31 -17.59 -3.77
CA ARG A 178 -0.49 -18.79 -2.95
C ARG A 178 -1.94 -19.21 -3.11
N GLN A 179 -2.18 -20.32 -3.82
CA GLN A 179 -3.52 -20.91 -3.91
C GLN A 179 -3.45 -22.32 -3.36
N GLN A 180 -4.26 -22.61 -2.33
CA GLN A 180 -4.51 -23.97 -1.81
C GLN A 180 -3.27 -24.87 -1.79
N GLU A 181 -2.19 -24.37 -1.16
CA GLU A 181 -0.88 -25.04 -0.94
C GLU A 181 0.15 -25.00 -2.08
N GLU A 182 -0.18 -24.54 -3.28
CA GLU A 182 0.80 -24.32 -4.34
C GLU A 182 1.26 -22.84 -4.40
N GLU A 183 2.58 -22.64 -4.49
CA GLU A 183 3.20 -21.33 -4.69
C GLU A 183 3.50 -21.10 -6.18
N LYS A 184 2.73 -20.21 -6.83
CA LYS A 184 2.97 -19.82 -8.22
C LYS A 184 3.73 -18.49 -8.28
N VAL A 185 4.92 -18.53 -8.88
CA VAL A 185 5.78 -17.35 -9.05
C VAL A 185 5.54 -16.69 -10.42
N LEU A 186 5.06 -15.45 -10.39
CA LEU A 186 4.80 -14.62 -11.55
C LEU A 186 5.92 -13.58 -11.72
N LYS A 187 6.62 -13.63 -12.86
CA LYS A 187 7.77 -12.76 -13.17
C LYS A 187 7.40 -11.39 -13.75
N LYS A 188 6.10 -11.17 -13.98
CA LYS A 188 5.53 -9.95 -14.55
C LYS A 188 4.33 -9.58 -13.70
N GLU A 189 4.05 -8.28 -13.64
CA GLU A 189 2.89 -7.73 -12.96
C GLU A 189 1.61 -8.47 -13.40
N PRO A 190 0.94 -9.22 -12.50
CA PRO A 190 -0.16 -10.10 -12.86
C PRO A 190 -1.38 -9.33 -13.37
N ALA A 191 -2.27 -10.00 -14.10
CA ALA A 191 -3.55 -9.45 -14.58
C ALA A 191 -3.44 -8.11 -15.34
N THR A 192 -2.30 -7.85 -15.99
CA THR A 192 -2.06 -6.61 -16.77
C THR A 192 -1.67 -6.89 -18.21
N ARG A 193 -2.09 -5.99 -19.11
CA ARG A 193 -1.67 -5.93 -20.51
C ARG A 193 -0.29 -5.29 -20.64
N PHE A 194 0.40 -5.54 -21.75
CA PHE A 194 1.72 -4.98 -22.01
C PHE A 194 1.74 -3.44 -21.97
N TRP A 195 0.78 -2.79 -22.64
CA TRP A 195 0.70 -1.33 -22.71
C TRP A 195 0.44 -0.66 -21.35
N GLN A 196 -0.34 -1.29 -20.46
CA GLN A 196 -0.55 -0.79 -19.09
C GLN A 196 0.77 -0.70 -18.33
N ARG A 197 1.64 -1.72 -18.44
CA ARG A 197 2.97 -1.70 -17.81
C ARG A 197 3.90 -0.67 -18.43
N VAL A 198 3.80 -0.40 -19.73
CA VAL A 198 4.57 0.65 -20.41
C VAL A 198 4.15 2.03 -19.91
N LEU A 199 2.84 2.30 -19.83
CA LEU A 199 2.30 3.55 -19.29
C LEU A 199 2.76 3.81 -17.87
N VAL A 200 2.73 2.81 -16.98
CA VAL A 200 3.23 2.92 -15.60
C VAL A 200 4.72 3.28 -15.57
N ARG A 201 5.54 2.68 -16.43
CA ARG A 201 6.97 3.01 -16.51
C ARG A 201 7.22 4.45 -16.96
N LEU A 202 6.45 4.94 -17.93
CA LEU A 202 6.55 6.33 -18.39
C LEU A 202 6.07 7.30 -17.29
N ALA A 203 4.92 7.01 -16.66
CA ALA A 203 4.37 7.82 -15.59
C ALA A 203 5.28 7.86 -14.34
N ALA A 204 6.04 6.80 -14.07
CA ALA A 204 6.99 6.77 -12.95
C ALA A 204 8.17 7.73 -13.11
N ILE A 205 8.43 8.24 -14.33
CA ILE A 205 9.49 9.22 -14.62
C ILE A 205 8.96 10.66 -14.42
N LEU A 206 7.65 10.87 -14.57
CA LEU A 206 7.05 12.21 -14.45
C LEU A 206 7.00 12.65 -12.97
N PRO A 207 7.41 13.91 -12.67
CA PRO A 207 7.40 14.45 -11.31
C PRO A 207 5.99 14.93 -10.92
N VAL A 208 5.04 14.00 -10.87
CA VAL A 208 3.61 14.28 -10.58
C VAL A 208 3.19 13.75 -9.21
N GLU A 209 4.14 13.39 -8.34
CA GLU A 209 3.85 12.75 -7.05
C GLU A 209 3.05 13.66 -6.12
N TRP A 210 3.15 14.98 -6.26
CA TRP A 210 2.43 15.95 -5.44
C TRP A 210 0.94 16.09 -5.82
N LEU A 211 0.55 15.65 -7.01
CA LEU A 211 -0.84 15.71 -7.52
C LEU A 211 -1.66 14.47 -7.13
N LEU A 212 -0.97 13.39 -6.78
CA LEU A 212 -1.51 12.06 -6.47
C LEU A 212 -1.72 11.91 -4.98
#